data_AF-A0A316D6A1-F1
#
_entry.id   AF-A0A316D6A1-F1
#
_cell.length_a   1.000
_cell.length_b   1.000
_cell.length_c   1.000
_cell.angle_alpha   90.00
_cell.angle_beta   90.00
_cell.angle_gamma   90.00
#
_symmetry.space_group_name_H-M   'P 1'
#
loop_
_entity.id
_entity.type
_entity.pdbx_description
1 polymer ?
#
loop_
_entity_poly.entity_id
_entity_poly.type
_entity_poly.pdbx_seq_one_letter_code
_entity_poly.pdbx_strand_id
1 'polypeptide(L)'
;MEHIGEIAMPTSGNFALARTIQILRELLPELADIDDGVIRKRGGDILDAANCRENCRRCTDFAGCWRDDEAKGHVTILTVKDGEIKLQRGVHCKPYREQLNRESQERMLIASGMTAKERGFTFENFPEQQRKRHGDILQHAEGFLNGQSKSGLYLWGPPGIAKTHLMLAVMNRLNERGTLAVYVRADRMIDQLRDAIRFNGDVDAVQERYMTAPVLGIDEFAQERLTDYGLESMIKILNARAATGLPTWFTSNFRPDMAYERSYEKYPEQIDALRSRVALLAIPARMAGEDWRLNSYDLMMGPDEEV
;
A
#
# COMPACT_ATOMS: atom_id res chain seq x y z
N MET A 1 34.19 -17.07 19.41
CA MET A 1 32.99 -17.88 19.13
C MET A 1 33.01 -18.18 17.65
N GLU A 2 33.20 -19.44 17.31
CA GLU A 2 33.49 -19.91 15.95
C GLU A 2 32.35 -19.59 14.98
N HIS A 3 32.72 -19.13 13.78
CA HIS A 3 31.84 -19.07 12.63
C HIS A 3 31.33 -20.49 12.35
N ILE A 4 30.06 -20.75 12.64
CA ILE A 4 29.36 -21.86 11.98
C ILE A 4 29.09 -21.35 10.57
N GLY A 5 30.00 -21.66 9.65
CA GLY A 5 29.81 -21.40 8.22
C GLY A 5 28.50 -22.02 7.74
N GLU A 6 27.97 -21.50 6.64
CA GLU A 6 26.75 -21.99 6.00
C GLU A 6 26.64 -23.51 6.11
N ILE A 7 25.50 -23.99 6.60
CA ILE A 7 25.27 -25.43 6.70
C ILE A 7 25.25 -25.97 5.27
N ALA A 8 26.36 -26.55 4.81
CA ALA A 8 26.48 -27.11 3.48
C ALA A 8 25.95 -28.55 3.48
N MET A 9 25.14 -28.93 2.48
CA MET A 9 24.81 -30.34 2.29
C MET A 9 26.05 -31.10 1.79
N PRO A 10 26.49 -32.17 2.47
CA PRO A 10 27.62 -32.97 2.03
C PRO A 10 27.26 -33.75 0.75
N THR A 11 28.18 -33.79 -0.21
CA THR A 11 27.93 -34.33 -1.56
C THR A 11 28.13 -35.85 -1.69
N SER A 12 28.62 -36.58 -0.67
CA SER A 12 28.59 -38.05 -0.66
C SER A 12 29.01 -38.65 0.69
N GLY A 13 28.16 -39.55 1.23
CA GLY A 13 28.42 -40.36 2.42
C GLY A 13 27.19 -40.54 3.32
N ASN A 14 26.74 -41.78 3.55
CA ASN A 14 25.55 -42.08 4.37
C ASN A 14 25.64 -41.51 5.80
N PHE A 15 26.85 -41.46 6.38
CA PHE A 15 27.09 -40.93 7.74
C PHE A 15 26.98 -39.40 7.81
N ALA A 16 27.46 -38.70 6.77
CA ALA A 16 27.35 -37.25 6.68
C ALA A 16 25.89 -36.82 6.49
N LEU A 17 25.13 -37.62 5.72
CA LEU A 17 23.73 -37.34 5.42
C LEU A 17 22.78 -37.58 6.61
N ALA A 18 22.97 -38.65 7.39
CA ALA A 18 22.19 -38.90 8.60
C ALA A 18 22.39 -37.78 9.62
N ARG A 19 23.64 -37.31 9.76
CA ARG A 19 23.99 -36.15 10.59
C ARG A 19 23.34 -34.86 10.09
N THR A 20 23.28 -34.64 8.77
CA THR A 20 22.57 -33.49 8.20
C THR A 20 21.07 -33.54 8.49
N ILE A 21 20.41 -34.70 8.33
CA ILE A 21 18.98 -34.85 8.64
C ILE A 21 18.72 -34.58 10.12
N GLN A 22 19.59 -35.05 11.01
CA GLN A 22 19.49 -34.78 12.44
C GLN A 22 19.59 -33.27 12.74
N ILE A 23 20.58 -32.57 12.17
CA ILE A 23 20.72 -31.11 12.30
C ILE A 23 19.48 -30.39 11.75
N LEU A 24 18.93 -30.83 10.62
CA LEU A 24 17.70 -30.25 10.05
C LEU A 24 16.51 -30.44 10.99
N ARG A 25 16.37 -31.58 11.66
CA ARG A 25 15.31 -31.80 12.67
C ARG A 25 15.50 -30.95 13.93
N GLU A 26 16.73 -30.68 14.33
CA GLU A 26 17.02 -29.77 15.45
C GLU A 26 16.65 -28.31 15.13
N LEU A 27 16.92 -27.86 13.90
CA LEU A 27 16.60 -26.50 13.44
C LEU A 27 15.13 -26.34 13.03
N LEU A 28 14.53 -27.42 12.51
CA LEU A 28 13.16 -27.49 12.02
C LEU A 28 12.42 -28.66 12.70
N PRO A 29 11.95 -28.47 13.96
CA PRO A 29 11.27 -29.52 14.72
C PRO A 29 10.02 -30.08 14.02
N GLU A 30 9.43 -29.34 13.08
CA GLU A 30 8.30 -29.80 12.27
C GLU A 30 8.63 -31.03 11.40
N LEU A 31 9.92 -31.35 11.23
CA LEU A 31 10.40 -32.51 10.48
C LEU A 31 10.56 -33.77 11.34
N ALA A 32 10.24 -33.72 12.64
CA ALA A 32 10.46 -34.84 13.57
C ALA A 32 9.85 -36.16 13.04
N ASP A 33 8.61 -36.10 12.56
CA ASP A 33 7.84 -37.27 12.10
C ASP A 33 7.87 -37.47 10.57
N ILE A 34 8.67 -36.69 9.84
CA ILE A 34 8.79 -36.80 8.39
C ILE A 34 9.84 -37.84 8.02
N ASP A 35 9.47 -38.73 7.09
CA ASP A 35 10.36 -39.76 6.54
C ASP A 35 11.65 -39.18 5.94
N ASP A 36 12.78 -39.83 6.24
CA ASP A 36 14.12 -39.42 5.81
C ASP A 36 14.25 -39.36 4.28
N GLY A 37 13.53 -40.22 3.54
CA GLY A 37 13.48 -40.22 2.08
C GLY A 37 12.82 -38.97 1.52
N VAL A 38 11.77 -38.48 2.18
CA VAL A 38 11.08 -37.22 1.83
C VAL A 38 11.98 -36.02 2.11
N ILE A 39 12.68 -36.01 3.25
CA ILE A 39 13.66 -34.97 3.60
C ILE A 39 14.79 -34.94 2.57
N ARG A 40 15.34 -36.11 2.21
CA ARG A 40 16.42 -36.25 1.22
C ARG A 40 16.01 -35.69 -0.15
N LYS A 41 14.81 -36.01 -0.63
CA LYS A 41 14.32 -35.56 -1.94
C LYS A 41 14.21 -34.03 -2.05
N ARG A 42 14.05 -33.33 -0.91
CA ARG A 42 13.87 -31.87 -0.82
C ARG A 42 14.97 -31.18 -0.02
N GLY A 43 16.11 -31.84 0.13
CA GLY A 43 17.16 -31.46 1.08
C GLY A 43 17.65 -30.02 0.92
N GLY A 44 17.90 -29.58 -0.31
CA GLY A 44 18.37 -28.21 -0.57
C GLY A 44 17.40 -27.12 -0.11
N ASP A 45 16.10 -27.30 -0.32
CA ASP A 45 15.08 -26.31 0.11
C ASP A 45 14.86 -26.30 1.61
N ILE A 46 14.89 -27.49 2.23
CA ILE A 46 14.77 -27.64 3.68
C ILE A 46 15.98 -27.00 4.35
N LEU A 47 17.17 -27.19 3.78
CA LEU A 47 18.40 -26.55 4.22
C LEU A 47 18.31 -25.03 4.10
N ASP A 48 17.82 -24.52 2.98
CA ASP A 48 17.61 -23.08 2.80
C ASP A 48 16.61 -22.51 3.83
N ALA A 49 15.52 -23.22 4.12
CA ALA A 49 14.57 -22.86 5.17
C ALA A 49 15.20 -22.86 6.57
N ALA A 50 16.07 -23.84 6.87
CA ALA A 50 16.81 -23.91 8.14
C ALA A 50 17.80 -22.74 8.29
N ASN A 51 18.57 -22.44 7.24
CA ASN A 51 19.47 -21.30 7.20
C ASN A 51 18.71 -19.98 7.36
N CYS A 52 17.56 -19.81 6.69
CA CYS A 52 16.66 -18.69 6.91
C CYS A 52 16.22 -18.57 8.37
N ARG A 53 15.79 -19.67 9.01
CA ARG A 53 15.33 -19.64 10.40
C ARG A 53 16.44 -19.21 11.36
N GLU A 54 17.66 -19.70 11.18
CA GLU A 54 18.77 -19.37 12.07
C GLU A 54 19.36 -17.97 11.83
N ASN A 55 19.64 -17.64 10.57
CA ASN A 55 20.32 -16.39 10.25
C ASN A 55 19.36 -15.19 10.33
N CYS A 56 18.09 -15.35 9.95
CA CYS A 56 17.12 -14.25 10.06
C CYS A 56 16.71 -13.95 11.51
N ARG A 57 16.87 -14.87 12.46
CA ARG A 57 16.68 -14.59 13.90
C ARG A 57 17.64 -13.52 14.42
N ARG A 58 18.81 -13.38 13.79
CA ARG A 58 19.86 -12.41 14.16
C ARG A 58 19.85 -11.15 13.27
N CYS A 59 18.88 -11.04 12.37
CA CYS A 59 18.79 -9.92 11.44
C CYS A 59 18.40 -8.63 12.18
N THR A 60 19.17 -7.57 11.97
CA THR A 60 18.93 -6.24 12.53
C THR A 60 18.18 -5.33 11.56
N ASP A 61 18.59 -5.31 10.29
CA ASP A 61 17.98 -4.53 9.22
C ASP A 61 18.21 -5.19 7.85
N PHE A 62 17.63 -4.59 6.81
CA PHE A 62 17.80 -5.06 5.43
C PHE A 62 19.22 -4.86 4.89
N ALA A 63 19.91 -3.79 5.28
CA ALA A 63 21.25 -3.47 4.79
C ALA A 63 22.29 -4.54 5.19
N GLY A 64 22.16 -5.07 6.40
CA GLY A 64 22.97 -6.18 6.93
C GLY A 64 22.44 -7.57 6.62
N CYS A 65 21.56 -7.74 5.62
CA CYS A 65 21.05 -9.06 5.25
C CYS A 65 22.21 -10.02 4.88
N TRP A 66 22.20 -11.21 5.48
CA TRP A 66 23.25 -12.23 5.30
C TRP A 66 23.27 -12.89 3.92
N ARG A 67 22.17 -12.80 3.16
CA ARG A 67 22.09 -13.35 1.81
C ARG A 67 22.79 -12.43 0.81
N ASP A 68 23.22 -13.01 -0.30
CA ASP A 68 23.78 -12.29 -1.45
C ASP A 68 22.74 -11.39 -2.12
N ASP A 69 23.20 -10.39 -2.87
CA ASP A 69 22.37 -9.29 -3.41
C ASP A 69 21.13 -9.76 -4.18
N GLU A 70 21.23 -10.82 -4.99
CA GLU A 70 20.10 -11.35 -5.75
C GLU A 70 19.02 -12.02 -4.88
N ALA A 71 19.41 -12.52 -3.70
CA ALA A 71 18.52 -13.22 -2.78
C ALA A 71 18.24 -12.42 -1.49
N LYS A 72 18.80 -11.21 -1.36
CA LYS A 72 18.58 -10.33 -0.20
C LYS A 72 17.10 -10.14 0.03
N GLY A 73 16.71 -10.28 1.30
CA GLY A 73 15.33 -10.08 1.70
C GLY A 73 14.35 -11.20 1.36
N HIS A 74 14.77 -12.22 0.61
CA HIS A 74 13.94 -13.37 0.28
C HIS A 74 14.18 -14.51 1.28
N VAL A 75 13.11 -15.10 1.78
CA VAL A 75 13.17 -16.24 2.70
C VAL A 75 12.36 -17.41 2.17
N THR A 76 12.81 -18.60 2.56
CA THR A 76 12.07 -19.83 2.34
C THR A 76 11.37 -20.23 3.63
N ILE A 77 10.05 -20.36 3.57
CA ILE A 77 9.23 -20.76 4.70
C ILE A 77 8.84 -22.22 4.51
N LEU A 78 9.22 -23.06 5.47
CA LEU A 78 8.78 -24.44 5.57
C LEU A 78 7.59 -24.53 6.54
N THR A 79 6.55 -25.24 6.12
CA THR A 79 5.43 -25.66 6.97
C THR A 79 5.18 -27.15 6.77
N VAL A 80 4.77 -27.85 7.82
CA VAL A 80 4.35 -29.25 7.73
C VAL A 80 2.89 -29.33 8.13
N LYS A 81 2.07 -29.95 7.29
CA LYS A 81 0.65 -30.16 7.57
C LYS A 81 0.25 -31.54 7.07
N ASP A 82 -0.40 -32.33 7.92
CA ASP A 82 -0.88 -33.68 7.60
C ASP A 82 0.24 -34.61 7.07
N GLY A 83 1.46 -34.45 7.58
CA GLY A 83 2.64 -35.22 7.14
C GLY A 83 3.25 -34.74 5.82
N GLU A 84 2.70 -33.69 5.19
CA GLU A 84 3.23 -33.10 3.96
C GLU A 84 4.04 -31.83 4.24
N ILE A 85 5.22 -31.75 3.63
CA ILE A 85 6.04 -30.52 3.64
C ILE A 85 5.50 -29.55 2.58
N LYS A 86 5.23 -28.31 2.97
CA LYS A 86 4.99 -27.17 2.07
C LYS A 86 6.13 -26.17 2.21
N LEU A 87 6.70 -25.79 1.08
CA LEU A 87 7.80 -24.83 0.99
C LEU A 87 7.32 -23.63 0.18
N GLN A 88 7.43 -22.44 0.75
CA GLN A 88 7.19 -21.17 0.09
C GLN A 88 8.53 -20.46 -0.08
N ARG A 89 9.05 -20.47 -1.31
CA ARG A 89 10.30 -19.78 -1.66
C ARG A 89 10.01 -18.34 -2.05
N GLY A 90 11.02 -17.47 -1.92
CA GLY A 90 10.91 -16.09 -2.39
C GLY A 90 9.96 -15.22 -1.58
N VAL A 91 9.61 -15.61 -0.35
CA VAL A 91 8.76 -14.78 0.50
C VAL A 91 9.58 -13.60 0.99
N HIS A 92 9.08 -12.37 0.81
CA HIS A 92 9.80 -11.20 1.30
C HIS A 92 9.77 -11.15 2.83
N CYS A 93 10.94 -11.05 3.46
CA CYS A 93 11.05 -10.86 4.90
C CYS A 93 10.60 -9.45 5.30
N LYS A 94 10.27 -9.26 6.58
CA LYS A 94 9.77 -7.97 7.09
C LYS A 94 10.72 -6.79 6.79
N PRO A 95 12.04 -6.85 7.08
CA PRO A 95 12.96 -5.76 6.76
C PRO A 95 13.01 -5.40 5.27
N TYR A 96 12.94 -6.41 4.38
CA TYR A 96 12.94 -6.17 2.94
C TYR A 96 11.64 -5.54 2.46
N ARG A 97 10.49 -6.00 2.97
CA ARG A 97 9.19 -5.35 2.70
C ARG A 97 9.20 -3.89 3.16
N GLU A 98 9.77 -3.61 4.33
CA GLU A 98 9.90 -2.25 4.85
C GLU A 98 10.80 -1.38 3.96
N GLN A 99 11.92 -1.91 3.46
CA GLN A 99 12.78 -1.21 2.50
C GLN A 99 12.04 -0.94 1.17
N LEU A 100 11.41 -1.96 0.58
CA LEU A 100 10.62 -1.80 -0.64
C LEU A 100 9.50 -0.78 -0.46
N ASN A 101 8.86 -0.78 0.72
CA ASN A 101 7.85 0.21 1.07
C ASN A 101 8.44 1.62 1.13
N ARG A 102 9.61 1.80 1.76
CA ARG A 102 10.30 3.10 1.83
C ARG A 102 10.71 3.61 0.45
N GLU A 103 11.30 2.77 -0.38
CA GLU A 103 11.69 3.13 -1.75
C GLU A 103 10.49 3.40 -2.65
N SER A 104 9.40 2.65 -2.47
CA SER A 104 8.13 2.90 -3.15
C SER A 104 7.54 4.24 -2.70
N GLN A 105 7.52 4.50 -1.38
CA GLN A 105 7.09 5.79 -0.80
C GLN A 105 7.91 6.95 -1.35
N GLU A 106 9.24 6.87 -1.38
CA GLU A 106 10.10 7.94 -1.87
C GLU A 106 9.88 8.20 -3.36
N ARG A 107 9.85 7.15 -4.18
CA ARG A 107 9.49 7.26 -5.61
C ARG A 107 8.10 7.87 -5.78
N MET A 108 7.17 7.56 -4.89
CA MET A 108 5.80 8.07 -4.97
C MET A 108 5.64 9.49 -4.47
N LEU A 109 6.42 9.92 -3.48
CA LEU A 109 6.48 11.31 -3.04
C LEU A 109 7.00 12.21 -4.16
N ILE A 110 7.98 11.73 -4.93
CA ILE A 110 8.49 12.43 -6.10
C ILE A 110 7.43 12.47 -7.21
N ALA A 111 6.79 11.32 -7.50
CA ALA A 111 5.83 11.21 -8.60
C ALA A 111 4.51 11.96 -8.32
N SER A 112 3.97 11.86 -7.11
CA SER A 112 2.66 12.40 -6.72
C SER A 112 2.56 13.93 -6.74
N GLY A 113 3.71 14.62 -6.75
CA GLY A 113 3.75 16.08 -6.63
C GLY A 113 3.39 16.58 -5.22
N MET A 114 3.42 15.71 -4.20
CA MET A 114 3.18 16.11 -2.81
C MET A 114 4.18 17.18 -2.37
N THR A 115 3.63 18.31 -1.94
CA THR A 115 4.35 19.42 -1.35
C THR A 115 4.89 19.03 0.03
N ALA A 116 5.92 19.74 0.50
CA ALA A 116 6.45 19.55 1.86
C ALA A 116 5.37 19.76 2.94
N LYS A 117 4.38 20.64 2.67
CA LYS A 117 3.24 20.89 3.55
C LYS A 117 2.36 19.66 3.72
N GLU A 118 2.02 18.99 2.62
CA GLU A 118 1.14 17.81 2.60
C GLU A 118 1.76 16.60 3.33
N ARG A 119 3.08 16.48 3.32
CA ARG A 119 3.80 15.46 4.12
C ARG A 119 3.65 15.67 5.62
N GLY A 120 3.41 16.92 6.04
CA GLY A 120 3.21 17.26 7.45
C GLY A 120 1.80 17.02 7.96
N PHE A 121 0.84 16.58 7.13
CA PHE A 121 -0.54 16.36 7.58
C PHE A 121 -0.66 15.06 8.38
N THR A 122 -1.05 15.20 9.65
CA THR A 122 -1.24 14.10 10.60
C THR A 122 -2.58 14.23 11.30
N PHE A 123 -2.94 13.23 12.12
CA PHE A 123 -4.12 13.32 12.96
C PHE A 123 -3.93 14.39 14.04
N GLU A 124 -2.73 14.50 14.61
CA GLU A 124 -2.39 15.41 15.71
C GLU A 124 -2.58 16.89 15.32
N ASN A 125 -2.30 17.25 14.07
CA ASN A 125 -2.50 18.61 13.58
C ASN A 125 -3.77 18.79 12.72
N PHE A 126 -4.68 17.82 12.75
CA PHE A 126 -5.98 17.93 12.08
C PHE A 126 -6.84 19.02 12.75
N PRO A 127 -7.55 19.90 12.00
CA PRO A 127 -8.28 21.03 12.58
C PRO A 127 -9.32 20.61 13.63
N GLU A 128 -9.22 21.18 14.83
CA GLU A 128 -10.07 20.83 15.98
C GLU A 128 -11.57 21.02 15.71
N GLN A 129 -11.93 22.08 14.97
CA GLN A 129 -13.34 22.31 14.60
C GLN A 129 -13.88 21.19 13.70
N GLN A 130 -13.06 20.68 12.77
CA GLN A 130 -13.44 19.56 11.91
C GLN A 130 -13.45 18.25 12.70
N ARG A 131 -12.52 18.06 13.64
CA ARG A 131 -12.49 16.92 14.56
C ARG A 131 -13.78 16.80 15.36
N LYS A 132 -14.25 17.90 15.96
CA LYS A 132 -15.51 17.93 16.73
C LYS A 132 -16.74 17.67 15.86
N ARG A 133 -16.74 18.17 14.62
CA ARG A 133 -17.89 18.07 13.72
C ARG A 133 -18.05 16.70 13.08
N HIS A 134 -16.94 16.01 12.77
CA HIS A 134 -16.92 14.78 11.98
C HIS A 134 -16.32 13.60 12.76
N GLY A 135 -16.68 13.47 14.04
CA GLY A 135 -16.13 12.46 14.94
C GLY A 135 -16.32 11.02 14.45
N ASP A 136 -17.44 10.74 13.77
CA ASP A 136 -17.75 9.47 13.13
C ASP A 136 -16.81 9.15 11.95
N ILE A 137 -16.51 10.13 11.10
CA ILE A 137 -15.55 10.01 10.00
C ILE A 137 -14.15 9.72 10.56
N LEU A 138 -13.75 10.42 11.61
CA LEU A 138 -12.45 10.22 12.27
C LEU A 138 -12.38 8.85 12.94
N GLN A 139 -13.44 8.41 13.61
CA GLN A 139 -13.53 7.07 14.19
C GLN A 139 -13.39 5.99 13.12
N HIS A 140 -14.03 6.15 11.96
CA HIS A 140 -13.85 5.23 10.83
C HIS A 140 -12.41 5.23 10.32
N ALA A 141 -11.79 6.40 10.20
CA ALA A 141 -10.40 6.51 9.78
C ALA A 141 -9.44 5.81 10.76
N GLU A 142 -9.63 5.98 12.06
CA GLU A 142 -8.87 5.26 13.09
C GLU A 142 -9.15 3.76 13.07
N GLY A 143 -10.42 3.36 12.88
CA GLY A 143 -10.81 1.96 12.71
C GLY A 143 -10.15 1.31 11.48
N PHE A 144 -10.03 2.05 10.37
CA PHE A 144 -9.32 1.61 9.17
C PHE A 144 -7.83 1.35 9.46
N LEU A 145 -7.16 2.26 10.17
CA LEU A 145 -5.75 2.11 10.57
C LEU A 145 -5.49 0.90 11.46
N ASN A 146 -6.49 0.48 12.23
CA ASN A 146 -6.42 -0.65 13.15
C ASN A 146 -6.98 -1.95 12.55
N GLY A 147 -7.37 -1.94 11.26
CA GLY A 147 -7.90 -3.10 10.55
C GLY A 147 -9.34 -3.49 10.94
N GLN A 148 -10.04 -2.64 11.69
CA GLN A 148 -11.45 -2.82 12.05
C GLN A 148 -12.38 -2.51 10.86
N SER A 149 -11.99 -1.53 10.04
CA SER A 149 -12.65 -1.18 8.78
C SER A 149 -11.77 -1.59 7.61
N LYS A 150 -12.35 -2.25 6.60
CA LYS A 150 -11.64 -2.65 5.37
C LYS A 150 -11.87 -1.73 4.19
N SER A 151 -12.86 -0.84 4.28
CA SER A 151 -13.24 0.08 3.20
C SER A 151 -12.67 1.47 3.43
N GLY A 152 -12.16 2.09 2.36
CA GLY A 152 -11.75 3.49 2.38
C GLY A 152 -12.95 4.44 2.41
N LEU A 153 -12.68 5.73 2.41
CA LEU A 153 -13.72 6.78 2.40
C LEU A 153 -13.67 7.60 1.11
N TYR A 154 -14.85 7.95 0.61
CA TYR A 154 -15.03 9.00 -0.37
C TYR A 154 -15.40 10.28 0.39
N LEU A 155 -14.40 11.09 0.71
CA LEU A 155 -14.54 12.33 1.44
C LEU A 155 -14.99 13.44 0.48
N TRP A 156 -16.19 13.97 0.67
CA TRP A 156 -16.72 15.01 -0.22
C TRP A 156 -17.32 16.20 0.51
N GLY A 157 -17.29 17.35 -0.13
CA GLY A 157 -17.82 18.60 0.42
C GLY A 157 -17.11 19.83 -0.15
N PRO A 158 -17.41 21.04 0.35
CA PRO A 158 -16.77 22.28 -0.09
C PRO A 158 -15.22 22.25 -0.03
N PRO A 159 -14.53 23.11 -0.81
CA PRO A 159 -13.09 23.29 -0.65
C PRO A 159 -12.73 23.81 0.75
N GLY A 160 -11.47 23.65 1.15
CA GLY A 160 -10.94 24.27 2.37
C GLY A 160 -11.28 23.60 3.70
N ILE A 161 -12.11 22.56 3.71
CA ILE A 161 -12.58 21.87 4.94
C ILE A 161 -11.68 20.70 5.42
N ALA A 162 -10.43 20.63 4.95
CA ALA A 162 -9.44 19.61 5.35
C ALA A 162 -9.71 18.14 4.92
N LYS A 163 -10.43 17.90 3.81
CA LYS A 163 -10.61 16.54 3.23
C LYS A 163 -9.27 15.86 2.89
N THR A 164 -8.44 16.55 2.12
CA THR A 164 -7.10 16.09 1.73
C THR A 164 -6.20 15.88 2.94
N HIS A 165 -6.33 16.72 3.98
CA HIS A 165 -5.60 16.54 5.24
C HIS A 165 -5.94 15.21 5.89
N LEU A 166 -7.23 14.90 6.06
CA LEU A 166 -7.64 13.64 6.68
C LEU A 166 -7.17 12.42 5.89
N MET A 167 -7.32 12.45 4.56
CA MET A 167 -6.82 11.38 3.71
C MET A 167 -5.30 11.20 3.87
N LEU A 168 -4.53 12.29 3.81
CA LEU A 168 -3.08 12.23 3.97
C LEU A 168 -2.65 11.80 5.37
N ALA A 169 -3.36 12.21 6.41
CA ALA A 169 -3.11 11.74 7.78
C ALA A 169 -3.23 10.21 7.88
N VAL A 170 -4.24 9.61 7.23
CA VAL A 170 -4.40 8.15 7.12
C VAL A 170 -3.23 7.54 6.34
N MET A 171 -2.92 8.05 5.14
CA MET A 171 -1.86 7.50 4.29
C MET A 171 -0.49 7.57 4.98
N ASN A 172 -0.16 8.70 5.59
CA ASN A 172 1.08 8.91 6.33
C ASN A 172 1.18 7.93 7.51
N ARG A 173 0.10 7.77 8.30
CA ARG A 173 0.10 6.83 9.43
C ARG A 173 0.24 5.37 8.99
N LEU A 174 -0.37 4.96 7.88
CA LEU A 174 -0.19 3.61 7.32
C LEU A 174 1.26 3.37 6.90
N ASN A 175 1.82 4.36 6.22
CA ASN A 175 3.20 4.35 5.75
C ASN A 175 4.20 4.26 6.92
N GLU A 176 3.97 5.02 7.99
CA GLU A 176 4.73 4.93 9.25
C GLU A 176 4.64 3.54 9.90
N ARG A 177 3.48 2.88 9.78
CA ARG A 177 3.24 1.51 10.29
C ARG A 177 3.72 0.42 9.31
N GLY A 178 4.41 0.78 8.23
CA GLY A 178 4.97 -0.16 7.26
C GLY A 178 3.94 -0.76 6.31
N THR A 179 2.73 -0.19 6.19
CA THR A 179 1.76 -0.55 5.15
C THR A 179 1.87 0.45 4.01
N LEU A 180 2.17 -0.03 2.79
CA LEU A 180 2.30 0.84 1.63
C LEU A 180 0.96 1.49 1.29
N ALA A 181 0.90 2.81 1.47
CA ALA A 181 -0.22 3.66 1.12
C ALA A 181 0.23 4.70 0.09
N VAL A 182 -0.37 4.63 -1.10
CA VAL A 182 -0.03 5.46 -2.26
C VAL A 182 -0.99 6.64 -2.32
N TYR A 183 -0.47 7.85 -2.49
CA TYR A 183 -1.26 9.05 -2.75
C TYR A 183 -0.97 9.59 -4.14
N VAL A 184 -2.00 10.09 -4.81
CA VAL A 184 -1.87 10.81 -6.08
C VAL A 184 -3.06 11.75 -6.27
N ARG A 185 -2.85 12.90 -6.91
CA ARG A 185 -3.99 13.68 -7.44
C ARG A 185 -4.52 13.05 -8.72
N ALA A 186 -5.82 13.10 -8.95
CA ALA A 186 -6.45 12.49 -10.12
C ALA A 186 -5.83 12.97 -11.45
N ASP A 187 -5.60 14.28 -11.60
CA ASP A 187 -4.99 14.86 -12.80
C ASP A 187 -3.54 14.38 -13.01
N ARG A 188 -2.72 14.39 -11.94
CA ARG A 188 -1.33 13.93 -11.97
C ARG A 188 -1.21 12.45 -12.28
N MET A 189 -2.14 11.63 -11.81
CA MET A 189 -2.18 10.21 -12.14
C MET A 189 -2.32 10.00 -13.65
N ILE A 190 -3.25 10.74 -14.29
CA ILE A 190 -3.44 10.64 -15.74
C ILE A 190 -2.24 11.22 -16.50
N ASP A 191 -1.66 12.33 -16.04
CA ASP A 191 -0.47 12.93 -16.66
C ASP A 191 0.73 11.98 -16.63
N GLN A 192 1.00 11.30 -15.50
CA GLN A 192 2.08 10.32 -15.42
C GLN A 192 1.91 9.15 -16.39
N LEU A 193 0.67 8.67 -16.57
CA LEU A 193 0.38 7.61 -17.53
C LEU A 193 0.61 8.09 -18.97
N ARG A 194 0.25 9.35 -19.29
CA ARG A 194 0.51 9.95 -20.60
C ARG A 194 2.01 10.17 -20.83
N ASP A 195 2.72 10.65 -19.81
CA ASP A 195 4.17 10.90 -19.89
C ASP A 195 4.93 9.59 -20.11
N ALA A 196 4.53 8.50 -19.45
CA ALA A 196 5.08 7.18 -19.70
C ALA A 196 4.91 6.75 -21.17
N ILE A 197 3.75 7.01 -21.79
CA ILE A 197 3.55 6.77 -23.24
C ILE A 197 4.47 7.67 -24.06
N ARG A 198 4.44 8.98 -23.78
CA ARG A 198 5.10 10.01 -24.58
C ARG A 198 6.61 9.87 -24.60
N PHE A 199 7.20 9.50 -23.47
CA PHE A 199 8.65 9.38 -23.31
C PHE A 199 9.13 7.92 -23.43
N ASN A 200 8.30 7.04 -24.01
CA ASN A 200 8.61 5.62 -24.23
C ASN A 200 9.08 4.90 -22.94
N GLY A 201 8.46 5.28 -21.82
CA GLY A 201 8.59 4.63 -20.53
C GLY A 201 7.63 3.45 -20.38
N ASP A 202 7.74 2.76 -19.24
CA ASP A 202 6.90 1.61 -18.93
C ASP A 202 5.55 2.05 -18.32
N VAL A 203 4.57 2.22 -19.20
CA VAL A 203 3.19 2.59 -18.83
C VAL A 203 2.54 1.54 -17.96
N ASP A 204 2.80 0.25 -18.26
CA ASP A 204 2.22 -0.86 -17.52
C ASP A 204 2.73 -0.86 -16.08
N ALA A 205 4.02 -0.59 -15.85
CA ALA A 205 4.57 -0.43 -14.51
C ALA A 205 3.96 0.75 -13.73
N VAL A 206 3.70 1.89 -14.39
CA VAL A 206 3.03 3.05 -13.74
C VAL A 206 1.59 2.69 -13.38
N GLN A 207 0.88 2.02 -14.27
CA GLN A 207 -0.51 1.63 -14.06
C GLN A 207 -0.63 0.53 -12.98
N GLU A 208 0.24 -0.48 -13.02
CA GLU A 208 0.29 -1.58 -12.05
C GLU A 208 0.50 -1.06 -10.63
N ARG A 209 1.32 -0.02 -10.47
CA ARG A 209 1.53 0.65 -9.18
C ARG A 209 0.23 1.09 -8.54
N TYR A 210 -0.68 1.69 -9.31
CA TYR A 210 -1.98 2.15 -8.80
C TYR A 210 -2.96 1.00 -8.60
N MET A 211 -2.90 -0.03 -9.44
CA MET A 211 -3.77 -1.19 -9.37
C MET A 211 -3.47 -2.07 -8.14
N THR A 212 -2.21 -2.23 -7.78
CA THR A 212 -1.75 -3.22 -6.80
C THR A 212 -1.40 -2.64 -5.43
N ALA A 213 -1.33 -1.30 -5.30
CA ALA A 213 -1.05 -0.63 -4.03
C ALA A 213 -2.02 -1.10 -2.92
N PRO A 214 -1.51 -1.55 -1.75
CA PRO A 214 -2.35 -2.02 -0.65
C PRO A 214 -3.43 -1.02 -0.24
N VAL A 215 -3.08 0.27 -0.21
CA VAL A 215 -4.03 1.38 -0.06
C VAL A 215 -3.70 2.46 -1.09
N LEU A 216 -4.72 3.02 -1.73
CA LEU A 216 -4.59 4.12 -2.68
C LEU A 216 -5.47 5.30 -2.24
N GLY A 217 -4.92 6.51 -2.22
CA GLY A 217 -5.62 7.77 -2.06
C GLY A 217 -5.60 8.58 -3.36
N ILE A 218 -6.78 8.90 -3.87
CA ILE A 218 -6.96 9.72 -5.07
C ILE A 218 -7.55 11.07 -4.66
N ASP A 219 -6.72 12.12 -4.72
CA ASP A 219 -7.12 13.48 -4.38
C ASP A 219 -7.75 14.21 -5.56
N GLU A 220 -8.62 15.18 -5.24
CA GLU A 220 -9.28 16.06 -6.21
C GLU A 220 -10.05 15.30 -7.31
N PHE A 221 -10.60 14.14 -6.97
CA PHE A 221 -11.33 13.27 -7.89
C PHE A 221 -12.52 14.00 -8.53
N ALA A 222 -12.67 13.82 -9.84
CA ALA A 222 -13.71 14.43 -10.67
C ALA A 222 -13.64 15.95 -10.82
N GLN A 223 -12.54 16.59 -10.41
CA GLN A 223 -12.28 18.01 -10.67
C GLN A 223 -11.43 18.23 -11.92
N GLU A 224 -10.70 17.21 -12.34
CA GLU A 224 -9.88 17.23 -13.53
C GLU A 224 -10.71 17.23 -14.81
N ARG A 225 -10.10 17.68 -15.91
CA ARG A 225 -10.71 17.56 -17.23
C ARG A 225 -10.64 16.11 -17.70
N LEU A 226 -11.80 15.50 -17.87
CA LEU A 226 -11.91 14.14 -18.36
C LEU A 226 -11.59 14.07 -19.86
N THR A 227 -10.68 13.18 -20.25
CA THR A 227 -10.37 12.83 -21.64
C THR A 227 -10.66 11.34 -21.86
N ASP A 228 -10.82 10.89 -23.12
CA ASP A 228 -11.08 9.46 -23.44
C ASP A 228 -10.08 8.53 -22.72
N TYR A 229 -8.78 8.77 -22.95
CA TYR A 229 -7.70 8.02 -22.30
C TYR A 229 -7.72 8.11 -20.77
N GLY A 230 -8.11 9.26 -20.21
CA GLY A 230 -8.12 9.47 -18.76
C GLY A 230 -9.24 8.68 -18.10
N LEU A 231 -10.41 8.68 -18.73
CA LEU A 231 -11.57 7.89 -18.30
C LEU A 231 -11.28 6.39 -18.38
N GLU A 232 -10.76 5.92 -19.51
CA GLU A 232 -10.38 4.51 -19.69
C GLU A 232 -9.34 4.07 -18.67
N SER A 233 -8.29 4.87 -18.47
CA SER A 233 -7.24 4.59 -17.48
C SER A 233 -7.80 4.52 -16.06
N MET A 234 -8.64 5.50 -15.67
CA MET A 234 -9.28 5.54 -14.36
C MET A 234 -10.16 4.30 -14.13
N ILE A 235 -11.03 3.97 -15.09
CA ILE A 235 -11.89 2.79 -15.02
C ILE A 235 -11.06 1.51 -14.88
N LYS A 236 -10.00 1.38 -15.68
CA LYS A 236 -9.11 0.22 -15.65
C LYS A 236 -8.47 0.04 -14.27
N ILE A 237 -7.95 1.11 -13.68
CA ILE A 237 -7.36 1.11 -12.32
C ILE A 237 -8.43 0.72 -11.28
N LEU A 238 -9.58 1.38 -11.28
CA LEU A 238 -10.63 1.13 -10.29
C LEU A 238 -11.20 -0.30 -10.40
N ASN A 239 -11.34 -0.83 -11.62
CA ASN A 239 -11.79 -2.21 -11.84
C ASN A 239 -10.81 -3.24 -11.24
N ALA A 240 -9.51 -3.07 -11.47
CA ALA A 240 -8.49 -3.98 -10.93
C ALA A 240 -8.47 -3.97 -9.40
N ARG A 241 -8.61 -2.78 -8.80
CA ARG A 241 -8.70 -2.61 -7.34
C ARG A 241 -9.97 -3.24 -6.77
N ALA A 242 -11.11 -3.06 -7.45
CA ALA A 242 -12.38 -3.64 -7.05
C ALA A 242 -12.33 -5.18 -7.10
N ALA A 243 -11.74 -5.75 -8.15
CA ALA A 243 -11.59 -7.19 -8.31
C ALA A 243 -10.72 -7.83 -7.22
N THR A 244 -9.74 -7.09 -6.69
CA THR A 244 -8.81 -7.55 -5.65
C THR A 244 -9.21 -7.11 -4.24
N GLY A 245 -10.28 -6.32 -4.10
CA GLY A 245 -10.75 -5.81 -2.82
C GLY A 245 -9.78 -4.81 -2.15
N LEU A 246 -8.96 -4.11 -2.93
CA LEU A 246 -7.98 -3.16 -2.40
C LEU A 246 -8.63 -1.81 -2.06
N PRO A 247 -8.57 -1.36 -0.79
CA PRO A 247 -9.26 -0.14 -0.36
C PRO A 247 -8.75 1.10 -1.07
N THR A 248 -9.68 2.00 -1.42
CA THR A 248 -9.35 3.26 -2.09
C THR A 248 -10.02 4.40 -1.34
N TRP A 249 -9.25 5.44 -1.07
CA TRP A 249 -9.72 6.70 -0.51
C TRP A 249 -9.81 7.73 -1.61
N PHE A 250 -10.82 8.59 -1.52
CA PHE A 250 -11.04 9.67 -2.48
C PHE A 250 -11.29 10.97 -1.73
N THR A 251 -10.86 12.08 -2.33
CA THR A 251 -11.42 13.39 -1.99
C THR A 251 -12.08 14.00 -3.21
N SER A 252 -13.21 14.68 -3.02
CA SER A 252 -13.87 15.40 -4.09
C SER A 252 -14.64 16.63 -3.60
N ASN A 253 -14.87 17.57 -4.50
CA ASN A 253 -15.84 18.65 -4.28
C ASN A 253 -17.26 18.24 -4.69
N PHE A 254 -17.40 17.10 -5.37
CA PHE A 254 -18.68 16.59 -5.85
C PHE A 254 -19.15 15.44 -4.96
N ARG A 255 -20.47 15.27 -4.89
CA ARG A 255 -21.03 14.03 -4.36
C ARG A 255 -20.64 12.85 -5.27
N PRO A 256 -20.57 11.62 -4.75
CA PRO A 256 -20.23 10.45 -5.58
C PRO A 256 -21.14 10.27 -6.81
N ASP A 257 -22.44 10.52 -6.64
CA ASP A 257 -23.45 10.44 -7.71
C ASP A 257 -23.37 11.59 -8.72
N MET A 258 -22.63 12.65 -8.40
CA MET A 258 -22.39 13.82 -9.26
C MET A 258 -20.95 13.87 -9.80
N ALA A 259 -20.12 12.88 -9.48
CA ALA A 259 -18.74 12.81 -9.97
C ALA A 259 -18.76 12.74 -11.51
N TYR A 260 -17.99 13.62 -12.17
CA TYR A 260 -17.93 13.77 -13.63
C TYR A 260 -19.24 14.17 -14.31
N GLU A 261 -20.19 14.78 -13.59
CA GLU A 261 -21.49 15.19 -14.17
C GLU A 261 -21.33 16.03 -15.45
N ARG A 262 -20.35 16.94 -15.49
CA ARG A 262 -20.08 17.80 -16.65
C ARG A 262 -19.72 17.04 -17.93
N SER A 263 -19.29 15.79 -17.78
CA SER A 263 -18.89 14.92 -18.89
C SER A 263 -19.92 13.82 -19.16
N TYR A 264 -21.04 13.80 -18.43
CA TYR A 264 -22.05 12.73 -18.49
C TYR A 264 -22.67 12.60 -19.87
N GLU A 265 -23.05 13.72 -20.50
CA GLU A 265 -23.62 13.73 -21.86
C GLU A 265 -22.70 13.05 -22.89
N LYS A 266 -21.39 13.10 -22.68
CA LYS A 266 -20.41 12.52 -23.60
C LYS A 266 -20.12 11.04 -23.29
N TYR A 267 -20.21 10.61 -22.03
CA TYR A 267 -19.79 9.28 -21.58
C TYR A 267 -20.73 8.65 -20.53
N PRO A 268 -22.03 8.50 -20.82
CA PRO A 268 -23.02 8.11 -19.80
C PRO A 268 -22.71 6.74 -19.19
N GLU A 269 -22.51 5.71 -20.04
CA GLU A 269 -22.27 4.33 -19.59
C GLU A 269 -20.96 4.19 -18.81
N GLN A 270 -19.90 4.87 -19.27
CA GLN A 270 -18.58 4.81 -18.64
C GLN A 270 -18.58 5.52 -17.29
N ILE A 271 -19.28 6.65 -17.17
CA ILE A 271 -19.40 7.39 -15.91
C ILE A 271 -20.26 6.61 -14.92
N ASP A 272 -21.36 6.00 -15.35
CA ASP A 272 -22.17 5.14 -14.48
C ASP A 272 -21.38 3.94 -13.98
N ALA A 273 -20.60 3.32 -14.87
CA ALA A 273 -19.69 2.25 -14.49
C ALA A 273 -18.68 2.75 -13.44
N LEU A 274 -18.01 3.86 -13.69
CA LEU A 274 -17.02 4.46 -12.78
C LEU A 274 -17.64 4.78 -11.41
N ARG A 275 -18.79 5.46 -11.35
CA ARG A 275 -19.51 5.80 -10.12
C ARG A 275 -19.84 4.54 -9.30
N SER A 276 -20.29 3.49 -9.98
CA SER A 276 -20.54 2.18 -9.35
C SER A 276 -19.27 1.57 -8.73
N ARG A 277 -18.11 1.68 -9.38
CA ARG A 277 -16.83 1.17 -8.82
C ARG A 277 -16.37 2.01 -7.63
N VAL A 278 -16.53 3.33 -7.69
CA VAL A 278 -16.23 4.21 -6.56
C VAL A 278 -17.07 3.82 -5.33
N ALA A 279 -18.37 3.59 -5.52
CA ALA A 279 -19.27 3.18 -4.44
C ALA A 279 -18.92 1.79 -3.85
N LEU A 280 -18.32 0.91 -4.65
CA LEU A 280 -17.83 -0.39 -4.19
C LEU A 280 -16.53 -0.28 -3.37
N LEU A 281 -15.64 0.65 -3.76
CA LEU A 281 -14.30 0.79 -3.18
C LEU A 281 -14.27 1.65 -1.91
N ALA A 282 -15.24 2.55 -1.75
CA ALA A 282 -15.23 3.55 -0.70
C ALA A 282 -16.63 3.88 -0.16
N ILE A 283 -16.72 4.12 1.15
CA ILE A 283 -17.95 4.56 1.80
C ILE A 283 -18.06 6.09 1.65
N PRO A 284 -19.20 6.62 1.18
CA PRO A 284 -19.39 8.06 1.05
C PRO A 284 -19.47 8.74 2.42
N ALA A 285 -18.63 9.76 2.62
CA ALA A 285 -18.56 10.52 3.85
C ALA A 285 -18.54 12.03 3.53
N ARG A 286 -19.59 12.74 3.94
CA ARG A 286 -19.72 14.18 3.70
C ARG A 286 -19.01 14.96 4.79
N MET A 287 -18.05 15.79 4.41
CA MET A 287 -17.48 16.81 5.27
C MET A 287 -18.15 18.17 4.99
N ALA A 288 -18.27 18.99 6.04
CA ALA A 288 -18.83 20.33 5.99
C ALA A 288 -18.11 21.24 6.99
N GLY A 289 -18.16 22.55 6.77
CA GLY A 289 -17.55 23.55 7.63
C GLY A 289 -17.09 24.76 6.81
N GLU A 290 -16.50 25.73 7.48
CA GLU A 290 -15.96 26.93 6.87
C GLU A 290 -14.65 26.63 6.14
N ASP A 291 -14.38 27.38 5.07
CA ASP A 291 -13.11 27.30 4.37
C ASP A 291 -12.04 27.95 5.26
N TRP A 292 -11.22 27.11 5.89
CA TRP A 292 -10.16 27.59 6.79
C TRP A 292 -9.14 28.49 6.08
N ARG A 293 -8.98 28.34 4.75
CA ARG A 293 -8.08 29.19 3.95
C ARG A 293 -8.67 30.59 3.79
N LEU A 294 -9.99 30.74 3.81
CA LEU A 294 -10.68 32.03 3.70
C LEU A 294 -10.90 32.68 5.07
N ASN A 295 -11.18 31.91 6.12
CA ASN A 295 -11.28 32.45 7.48
C ASN A 295 -10.01 33.17 7.94
N SER A 296 -8.83 32.75 7.48
CA SER A 296 -7.59 33.50 7.77
C SER A 296 -7.53 34.87 7.09
N TYR A 297 -8.21 35.07 5.96
CA TYR A 297 -8.35 36.37 5.33
C TYR A 297 -9.37 37.23 6.06
N ASP A 298 -10.52 36.68 6.46
CA ASP A 298 -11.56 37.44 7.18
C ASP A 298 -11.04 37.95 8.54
N LEU A 299 -10.18 37.19 9.22
CA LEU A 299 -9.49 37.62 10.44
C LEU A 299 -8.47 38.75 10.20
N MET A 300 -7.94 38.89 8.99
CA MET A 300 -6.98 39.94 8.60
C MET A 300 -7.65 41.16 7.99
N MET A 301 -8.80 41.00 7.33
CA MET A 301 -9.52 42.08 6.65
C MET A 301 -10.42 42.88 7.60
N GLY A 302 -10.71 42.36 8.81
CA GLY A 302 -11.65 42.99 9.73
C GLY A 302 -13.09 42.91 9.22
N PRO A 303 -14.10 43.25 10.03
CA PRO A 303 -15.47 43.35 9.52
C PRO A 303 -15.51 44.41 8.42
N ASP A 304 -16.17 44.09 7.30
CA ASP A 304 -16.43 45.06 6.24
C ASP A 304 -17.08 46.31 6.86
N GLU A 305 -16.38 47.45 6.82
CA GLU A 305 -17.06 48.74 6.98
C GLU A 305 -17.95 48.89 5.75
N GLU A 306 -19.27 48.75 5.95
CA GLU A 306 -20.29 49.02 4.93
C GLU A 306 -20.00 50.38 4.28
N VAL A 307 -19.73 50.38 2.97
CA VAL A 307 -19.62 51.58 2.12
C VAL A 307 -20.98 51.92 1.52
#